data_AF-A0A1H8RY75-F1
#
_entry.id   AF-A0A1H8RY75-F1
#
_cell.length_a   1.000
_cell.length_b   1.000
_cell.length_c   1.000
_cell.angle_alpha   90.00
_cell.angle_beta   90.00
_cell.angle_gamma   90.00
#
_symmetry.space_group_name_H-M   'P 1'
#
loop_
_entity.id
_entity.type
_entity.pdbx_description
1 polymer ?
#
loop_
_entity_poly.entity_id
_entity_poly.type
_entity_poly.pdbx_seq_one_letter_code
_entity_poly.pdbx_strand_id
1 'polypeptide(L)'
;MNGQTECARCTSTDELDHGIVVGLLSELNEPVCNICRSEELADETPLSKRESEVYALKELVGWQHGDIAEFLGLEKSTVDTVSQRVGEKTEKSKRLASIDGD
;
A
#
# COMPACT_ATOMS: atom_id res chain seq x y z
N MET A 1 6.05 10.68 -25.18
CA MET A 1 6.48 11.41 -23.97
C MET A 1 6.25 10.46 -22.82
N ASN A 2 7.28 9.78 -22.33
CA ASN A 2 7.16 8.92 -21.16
C ASN A 2 7.18 9.83 -19.94
N GLY A 3 6.01 10.31 -19.53
CA GLY A 3 5.88 11.10 -18.30
C GLY A 3 6.15 10.18 -17.13
N GLN A 4 7.30 10.32 -16.49
CA GLN A 4 7.53 9.73 -15.18
C GLN A 4 6.53 10.38 -14.22
N THR A 5 5.71 9.56 -13.57
CA THR A 5 4.79 10.03 -12.54
C THR A 5 5.60 10.30 -11.27
N GLU A 6 5.46 11.51 -10.72
CA GLU A 6 6.15 11.95 -9.50
C GLU A 6 5.19 11.89 -8.32
N CYS A 7 5.65 11.38 -7.18
CA CYS A 7 4.90 11.40 -5.93
C CYS A 7 4.73 12.84 -5.43
N ALA A 8 3.49 13.28 -5.23
CA ALA A 8 3.16 14.61 -4.74
C ALA A 8 3.62 14.89 -3.29
N ARG A 9 3.98 13.85 -2.52
CA ARG A 9 4.39 13.95 -1.11
C ARG A 9 5.89 14.14 -0.92
N CYS A 10 6.69 13.39 -1.68
CA CYS A 10 8.14 13.30 -1.47
C CYS A 10 8.96 13.51 -2.75
N THR A 11 8.32 13.94 -3.84
CA THR A 11 8.92 14.21 -5.15
C THR A 11 9.68 13.03 -5.77
N SER A 12 9.47 11.81 -5.26
CA SER A 12 10.11 10.61 -5.81
C SER A 12 9.40 10.19 -7.10
N THR A 13 10.17 9.82 -8.11
CA THR A 13 9.66 9.32 -9.38
C THR A 13 9.54 7.80 -9.37
N ASP A 14 8.67 7.26 -10.23
CA ASP A 14 8.58 5.81 -10.45
C ASP A 14 9.94 5.24 -10.88
N GLU A 15 10.50 4.37 -10.03
CA GLU A 15 11.80 3.74 -10.20
C GLU A 15 11.74 2.33 -9.59
N LEU A 16 11.19 1.39 -10.38
CA LEU A 16 10.97 0.01 -9.95
C LEU A 16 12.25 -0.67 -9.43
N ASP A 17 13.39 -0.41 -10.09
CA ASP A 17 14.69 -0.96 -9.70
C ASP A 17 15.17 -0.44 -8.33
N HIS A 18 14.65 0.70 -7.87
CA HIS A 18 14.92 1.29 -6.55
C HIS A 18 13.80 1.03 -5.54
N GLY A 19 12.82 0.18 -5.89
CA GLY A 19 11.70 -0.14 -5.00
C GLY A 19 10.67 0.97 -4.86
N ILE A 20 10.59 1.89 -5.83
CA ILE A 20 9.64 3.00 -5.84
C ILE A 20 8.58 2.77 -6.91
N VAL A 21 7.33 2.67 -6.48
CA VAL A 21 6.15 2.60 -7.35
C VAL A 21 5.30 3.82 -7.09
N VAL A 22 4.95 4.58 -8.13
CA VAL A 22 4.07 5.75 -8.02
C VAL A 22 2.73 5.45 -8.68
N GLY A 23 1.65 5.49 -7.89
CA GLY A 23 0.29 5.23 -8.35
C GLY A 23 -0.66 6.37 -8.02
N LEU A 24 -1.84 6.35 -8.66
CA LEU A 24 -2.94 7.27 -8.35
C LEU A 24 -3.97 6.55 -7.49
N LEU A 25 -4.18 7.04 -6.26
CA LEU A 25 -5.30 6.60 -5.44
C LEU A 25 -6.54 7.41 -5.80
N SER A 26 -7.64 6.73 -6.12
CA SER A 26 -8.89 7.37 -6.54
C SER A 26 -9.44 8.37 -5.51
N GLU A 27 -9.10 8.20 -4.24
CA GLU A 27 -9.54 9.07 -3.15
C GLU A 27 -8.69 10.33 -2.99
N LEU A 28 -7.40 10.27 -3.37
CA LEU A 28 -6.46 11.38 -3.15
C LEU A 28 -6.36 12.33 -4.35
N ASN A 29 -6.76 11.89 -5.55
CA ASN A 29 -6.62 12.66 -6.81
C ASN A 29 -5.19 13.19 -7.08
N GLU A 30 -4.18 12.64 -6.40
CA GLU A 30 -2.77 12.98 -6.57
C GLU A 30 -1.92 11.70 -6.58
N PRO A 31 -0.85 11.67 -7.37
CA PRO A 31 0.07 10.54 -7.39
C PRO A 31 0.83 10.43 -6.06
N VAL A 32 0.92 9.23 -5.51
CA VAL A 32 1.67 8.93 -4.28
C VAL A 32 2.52 7.68 -4.48
N CYS A 33 3.71 7.65 -3.88
CA CYS A 33 4.56 6.47 -3.92
C CYS A 33 4.16 5.46 -2.85
N ASN A 34 4.54 4.21 -3.07
CA ASN A 34 4.36 3.10 -2.14
C ASN A 34 4.93 3.38 -0.74
N ILE A 35 6.02 4.14 -0.63
CA ILE A 35 6.63 4.50 0.66
C ILE A 35 5.73 5.44 1.44
N CYS A 36 5.38 6.61 0.88
CA CYS A 36 4.51 7.58 1.55
C CYS A 36 3.15 6.97 1.88
N ARG A 37 2.57 6.18 0.95
CA ARG A 37 1.30 5.52 1.23
C ARG A 37 1.41 4.47 2.35
N SER A 38 2.51 3.73 2.40
CA SER A 38 2.76 2.79 3.49
C SER A 38 2.91 3.48 4.85
N GLU A 39 3.52 4.66 4.89
CA GLU A 39 3.65 5.46 6.12
C GLU A 39 2.28 5.95 6.60
N GLU A 40 1.49 6.55 5.70
CA GLU A 40 0.11 6.96 5.99
C GLU A 40 -0.72 5.79 6.54
N LEU A 41 -0.66 4.63 5.88
CA LEU A 41 -1.38 3.43 6.33
C LEU A 41 -0.92 2.95 7.72
N ALA A 42 0.38 3.02 8.02
CA ALA A 42 0.89 2.63 9.34
C ALA A 42 0.43 3.59 10.45
N ASP A 43 0.23 4.87 10.12
CA ASP A 43 -0.24 5.89 11.07
C ASP A 43 -1.77 5.85 11.26
N GLU A 44 -2.53 5.56 10.19
CA GLU A 44 -3.99 5.60 10.19
C GLU A 44 -4.65 4.27 10.61
N THR A 45 -3.90 3.18 10.59
CA THR A 45 -4.45 1.82 10.77
C THR A 45 -3.61 0.98 11.73
N PRO A 46 -4.13 -0.13 12.28
CA PRO A 46 -3.33 -1.03 13.13
C PRO A 46 -2.40 -1.97 12.33
N LEU A 47 -2.10 -1.63 11.08
CA LEU A 47 -1.17 -2.38 10.25
C LEU A 47 0.27 -2.12 10.72
N SER A 48 1.07 -3.17 10.77
CA SER A 48 2.52 -3.05 10.92
C SER A 48 3.14 -2.49 9.65
N LYS A 49 4.35 -1.95 9.74
CA LYS A 49 5.10 -1.42 8.58
C LYS A 49 5.05 -2.36 7.36
N ARG A 50 5.32 -3.65 7.56
CA ARG A 50 5.33 -4.64 6.47
C ARG A 50 3.95 -4.95 5.92
N GLU A 51 2.92 -4.91 6.75
CA GLU A 51 1.53 -5.03 6.30
C GLU A 51 1.11 -3.80 5.48
N SER A 52 1.50 -2.61 5.92
CA SER A 52 1.26 -1.36 5.20
C SER A 52 1.98 -1.32 3.85
N GLU A 53 3.22 -1.80 3.75
CA GLU A 53 3.99 -1.86 2.50
C GLU A 53 3.30 -2.76 1.47
N VAL A 54 2.89 -3.98 1.87
CA VAL A 54 2.15 -4.91 1.00
C VAL A 54 0.82 -4.33 0.58
N TYR A 55 0.10 -3.69 1.51
CA TYR A 55 -1.21 -3.10 1.23
C TYR A 55 -1.11 -1.89 0.30
N ALA A 56 -0.12 -1.02 0.49
CA ALA A 56 0.14 0.13 -0.38
C ALA A 56 0.36 -0.27 -1.84
N LEU A 57 1.20 -1.29 -2.08
CA LEU A 57 1.45 -1.79 -3.45
C LEU A 57 0.19 -2.36 -4.10
N LYS A 58 -0.67 -3.02 -3.30
CA LYS A 58 -1.96 -3.51 -3.79
C LYS A 58 -2.91 -2.36 -4.16
N GLU A 59 -3.00 -1.32 -3.35
CA GLU A 59 -3.87 -0.15 -3.61
C GLU A 59 -3.41 0.66 -4.83
N LEU A 60 -2.10 0.87 -4.99
CA LEU A 60 -1.55 1.79 -5.99
C LEU A 60 -1.59 1.26 -7.42
N VAL A 61 -1.28 -0.03 -7.61
CA VAL A 61 -1.07 -0.62 -8.93
C VAL A 61 -1.91 -1.88 -9.16
N GLY A 62 -2.70 -2.32 -8.17
CA GLY A 62 -3.55 -3.50 -8.29
C GLY A 62 -2.78 -4.80 -8.53
N TRP A 63 -1.49 -4.82 -8.17
CA TRP A 63 -0.61 -5.96 -8.41
C TRP A 63 -1.10 -7.23 -7.71
N GLN A 64 -0.81 -8.36 -8.35
CA GLN A 64 -1.10 -9.65 -7.76
C GLN A 64 -0.07 -9.96 -6.67
N HIS A 65 -0.42 -10.87 -5.76
CA HIS A 65 0.48 -11.23 -4.66
C HIS A 65 1.84 -11.77 -5.13
N GLY A 66 1.90 -12.37 -6.32
CA GLY A 66 3.15 -12.81 -6.94
C GLY A 66 4.08 -11.64 -7.30
N ASP A 67 3.55 -10.61 -7.95
CA ASP A 67 4.32 -9.44 -8.37
C ASP A 67 4.81 -8.65 -7.15
N ILE A 68 3.95 -8.50 -6.14
CA ILE A 68 4.32 -7.88 -4.85
C ILE A 68 5.43 -8.67 -4.16
N ALA A 69 5.36 -10.01 -4.20
CA ALA A 69 6.37 -10.86 -3.60
C ALA A 69 7.72 -10.72 -4.31
N GLU A 70 7.72 -10.74 -5.65
CA GLU A 70 8.93 -10.51 -6.44
C GLU A 70 9.55 -9.14 -6.14
N PHE A 71 8.72 -8.10 -6.15
CA PHE A 71 9.15 -6.73 -5.89
C PHE A 71 9.74 -6.52 -4.49
N LEU A 72 9.14 -7.11 -3.47
CA LEU A 72 9.62 -7.01 -2.08
C LEU A 72 10.70 -8.04 -1.74
N GLY A 73 11.08 -8.92 -2.67
CA GLY A 73 12.02 -10.02 -2.42
C GLY A 73 11.50 -11.02 -1.38
N LEU A 74 10.19 -11.27 -1.37
CA LEU A 74 9.50 -12.15 -0.43
C LEU A 74 9.01 -13.43 -1.09
N GLU A 75 8.68 -14.44 -0.30
CA GLU A 75 7.89 -15.56 -0.79
C GLU A 75 6.42 -15.15 -0.98
N LYS A 76 5.79 -15.62 -2.06
CA LYS A 76 4.36 -15.40 -2.30
C LYS A 76 3.48 -15.83 -1.11
N SER A 77 3.81 -16.96 -0.48
CA SER A 77 3.14 -17.47 0.73
C SER A 77 3.16 -16.46 1.89
N THR A 78 4.24 -15.69 2.00
CA THR A 78 4.36 -14.62 2.99
C THR A 78 3.42 -13.48 2.64
N VAL A 79 3.37 -13.06 1.38
CA VAL A 79 2.43 -12.02 0.91
C VAL A 79 0.98 -12.46 1.09
N ASP A 80 0.64 -13.72 0.77
CA ASP A 80 -0.70 -14.29 1.00
C ASP A 80 -1.10 -14.18 2.48
N THR A 81 -0.20 -14.58 3.38
CA THR A 81 -0.43 -14.51 4.84
C THR A 81 -0.58 -13.06 5.33
N VAL A 82 0.25 -12.15 4.82
CA VAL A 82 0.20 -10.72 5.17
C VAL A 82 -1.11 -10.10 4.67
N SER A 83 -1.49 -10.34 3.41
CA SER A 83 -2.75 -9.87 2.84
C SER A 83 -3.98 -10.36 3.62
N GLN A 84 -3.97 -11.60 4.10
CA GLN A 84 -5.04 -12.11 4.95
C GLN A 84 -5.15 -11.32 6.27
N ARG A 85 -4.03 -11.09 6.95
CA ARG A 85 -4.00 -10.32 8.21
C ARG A 85 -4.43 -8.87 8.01
N VAL A 86 -4.02 -8.24 6.91
CA VAL A 86 -4.47 -6.90 6.53
C VAL A 86 -5.99 -6.85 6.40
N GLY A 87 -6.59 -7.84 5.72
CA GLY A 87 -8.05 -7.95 5.59
C GLY A 87 -8.74 -8.09 6.95
N GLU A 88 -8.24 -8.96 7.82
CA GLU A 88 -8.80 -9.15 9.17
C GLU A 88 -8.72 -7.87 10.02
N LYS A 89 -7.60 -7.15 9.97
CA LYS A 89 -7.39 -5.91 10.72
C LYS A 89 -8.26 -4.77 10.23
N THR A 90 -8.33 -4.57 8.91
CA THR A 90 -9.12 -3.49 8.30
C THR A 90 -10.62 -3.72 8.53
N GLU A 91 -11.11 -4.95 8.37
CA GLU A 91 -12.51 -5.30 8.66
C GLU A 91 -12.85 -5.14 10.15
N LYS A 92 -11.94 -5.51 11.05
CA LYS A 92 -12.12 -5.28 12.49
C LYS A 92 -12.20 -3.79 12.81
N SER A 93 -11.31 -2.97 12.26
CA SER A 93 -11.33 -1.52 12.46
C SER A 93 -12.62 -0.87 11.96
N LYS A 94 -13.13 -1.27 10.79
CA LYS A 94 -14.41 -0.78 10.25
C LYS A 94 -15.58 -1.08 11.18
N ARG A 95 -15.64 -2.31 11.73
CA ARG A 95 -16.70 -2.72 12.67
C ARG A 95 -16.66 -1.89 13.95
N LEU A 96 -15.47 -1.63 14.51
CA LEU A 96 -15.32 -0.82 15.71
C LEU A 96 -15.72 0.65 15.46
N ALA A 97 -15.27 1.23 14.34
CA ALA A 97 -15.66 2.59 13.97
C ALA A 97 -17.19 2.76 13.77
N SER A 98 -17.90 1.69 13.44
CA SER A 98 -19.37 1.68 13.29
C SER A 98 -20.12 1.58 14.62
N ILE A 99 -19.45 1.22 15.73
CA ILE A 99 -20.05 1.04 17.05
C ILE A 99 -19.93 2.33 17.89
N ASP A 100 -18.88 3.13 17.70
CA ASP A 100 -18.66 4.41 18.40
C ASP A 100 -19.42 5.60 17.77
N GLY A 101 -20.26 5.37 16.76
CA GLY A 101 -20.96 6.39 15.99
C GLY A 101 -22.47 6.51 16.21
N ASP A 102 -23.04 5.81 17.20
CA ASP A 102 -24.49 5.81 17.53
C ASP A 102 -24.75 6.46 18.90
#